data_AF-A0A345GZS5-F1
#
_entry.id   AF-A0A345GZS5-F1
#
_cell.length_a   1.000
_cell.length_b   1.000
_cell.length_c   1.000
_cell.angle_alpha   90.00
_cell.angle_beta   90.00
_cell.angle_gamma   90.00
#
_symmetry.space_group_name_H-M   'P 1'
#
loop_
_entity.id
_entity.type
_entity.pdbx_description
1 polymer ?
#
loop_
_entity_poly.entity_id
_entity_poly.type
_entity_poly.pdbx_seq_one_letter_code
_entity_poly.pdbx_strand_id
1 'polypeptide(L)'
;MKKILILMLLTLISCDSGNLTNSKAQKIIELCLEKKPLQRTVQLQINKTRFYKSQIKELLPKYEKLQEKGLLEIKSLEKNKRKFEVTITESGKKLIEELREGSNFVLMRSHKYEVDEVLEVIENPMQNTAVVKVQYKAIDITPFSILNRSDMNEFIIQDIKMIKTSNGWKYCDNY
;
A
#
# COMPACT_ATOMS: atom_id res chain seq x y z
N MET A 1 57.57 -25.59 -6.01
CA MET A 1 57.53 -24.57 -4.94
C MET A 1 56.31 -23.68 -5.16
N LYS A 2 55.20 -23.93 -4.46
CA LYS A 2 53.94 -23.18 -4.63
C LYS A 2 53.97 -21.95 -3.72
N LYS A 3 53.93 -20.74 -4.31
CA LYS A 3 53.77 -19.48 -3.58
C LYS A 3 52.30 -19.38 -3.14
N ILE A 4 52.05 -19.42 -1.83
CA ILE A 4 50.73 -19.12 -1.26
C ILE A 4 50.67 -17.61 -1.04
N LEU A 5 49.87 -16.93 -1.86
CA LEU A 5 49.55 -15.52 -1.69
C LEU A 5 48.42 -15.42 -0.66
N ILE A 6 48.76 -15.06 0.59
CA ILE A 6 47.78 -14.83 1.64
C ILE A 6 47.20 -13.43 1.44
N LEU A 7 46.01 -13.36 0.88
CA LEU A 7 45.20 -12.14 0.81
C LEU A 7 44.55 -11.93 2.18
N MET A 8 45.10 -11.01 2.98
CA MET A 8 44.44 -10.51 4.19
C MET A 8 43.16 -9.77 3.78
N LEU A 9 42.00 -10.42 3.94
CA LEU A 9 40.71 -9.73 4.00
C LEU A 9 40.67 -8.94 5.31
N LEU A 10 40.96 -7.64 5.24
CA LEU A 10 40.60 -6.68 6.28
C LEU A 10 39.06 -6.60 6.32
N THR A 11 38.43 -7.37 7.19
CA THR A 11 37.03 -7.15 7.56
C THR A 11 36.95 -5.81 8.27
N LEU A 12 36.51 -4.77 7.55
CA LEU A 12 36.09 -3.51 8.14
C LEU A 12 34.91 -3.80 9.06
N ILE A 13 35.17 -3.98 10.35
CA ILE A 13 34.13 -3.94 11.38
C ILE A 13 33.65 -2.49 11.40
N SER A 14 32.61 -2.21 10.62
CA SER A 14 31.93 -0.92 10.67
C SER A 14 31.42 -0.75 12.09
N CYS A 15 32.02 0.17 12.85
CA CYS A 15 31.44 0.68 14.08
C CYS A 15 30.09 1.31 13.72
N ASP A 16 29.01 0.54 13.82
CA ASP A 16 27.65 1.09 13.80
C ASP A 16 27.55 2.03 15.00
N SER A 17 27.49 3.34 14.75
CA SER A 17 27.45 4.38 15.78
C SER A 17 26.19 4.33 16.65
N GLY A 18 25.30 3.35 16.43
CA GLY A 18 24.02 3.20 17.12
C GLY A 18 22.99 4.26 16.73
N ASN A 19 23.38 5.25 15.92
CA ASN A 19 22.52 6.29 15.37
C ASN A 19 21.61 5.70 14.28
N LEU A 20 20.44 6.30 14.12
CA LEU A 20 19.48 5.99 13.09
C LEU A 20 19.75 6.86 11.87
N THR A 21 20.55 6.36 10.93
CA THR A 21 20.73 7.01 9.63
C THR A 21 19.51 6.81 8.74
N ASN A 22 19.33 7.65 7.71
CA ASN A 22 18.26 7.48 6.72
C ASN A 22 18.26 6.08 6.09
N SER A 23 19.44 5.56 5.71
CA SER A 23 19.56 4.22 5.12
C SER A 23 19.22 3.09 6.10
N LYS A 24 19.50 3.26 7.40
CA LYS A 24 19.11 2.30 8.44
C LYS A 24 17.62 2.35 8.69
N ALA A 25 17.03 3.55 8.75
CA ALA A 25 15.60 3.74 8.87
C ALA A 25 14.86 3.12 7.68
N GLN A 26 15.32 3.37 6.45
CA GLN A 26 14.74 2.80 5.23
C GLN A 26 14.68 1.27 5.28
N LYS A 27 15.80 0.60 5.60
CA LYS A 27 15.84 -0.86 5.75
C LYS A 27 14.84 -1.38 6.79
N ILE A 28 14.73 -0.70 7.92
CA ILE A 28 13.77 -1.06 8.99
C ILE A 28 12.33 -0.93 8.48
N ILE A 29 12.02 0.13 7.72
CA ILE A 29 10.68 0.36 7.14
C ILE A 29 10.36 -0.70 6.10
N GLU A 30 11.28 -0.96 5.17
CA GLU A 30 11.13 -1.98 4.13
C GLU A 30 10.86 -3.36 4.74
N LEU A 31 11.64 -3.77 5.75
CA LEU A 31 11.41 -5.02 6.49
C LEU A 31 10.04 -5.06 7.19
N CYS A 32 9.53 -3.91 7.67
CA CYS A 32 8.16 -3.84 8.17
C CYS A 32 7.16 -4.08 7.03
N LEU A 33 7.32 -3.37 5.91
CA LEU A 33 6.37 -3.43 4.79
C LEU A 33 6.32 -4.82 4.13
N GLU A 34 7.41 -5.58 4.16
CA GLU A 34 7.41 -6.99 3.75
C GLU A 34 6.45 -7.84 4.60
N LYS A 35 6.41 -7.59 5.92
CA LYS A 35 5.53 -8.31 6.85
C LYS A 35 4.10 -7.77 6.85
N LYS A 36 3.95 -6.44 6.75
CA LYS A 36 2.67 -5.74 6.81
C LYS A 36 2.65 -4.66 5.72
N PRO A 37 2.28 -5.03 4.48
CA PRO A 37 2.25 -4.09 3.37
C PRO A 37 1.37 -2.88 3.66
N LEU A 38 1.89 -1.69 3.36
CA LEU A 38 1.09 -0.47 3.34
C LEU A 38 0.28 -0.47 2.04
N GLN A 39 -1.02 -0.72 2.14
CA GLN A 39 -1.90 -0.83 0.99
C GLN A 39 -3.14 0.05 1.10
N ARG A 40 -3.72 0.39 -0.06
CA ARG A 40 -4.99 1.11 -0.15
C ARG A 40 -6.03 0.25 -0.83
N THR A 41 -7.26 0.42 -0.36
CA THR A 41 -8.43 -0.25 -0.90
C THR A 41 -9.45 0.78 -1.37
N VAL A 42 -10.21 0.40 -2.39
CA VAL A 42 -11.41 1.13 -2.81
C VAL A 42 -12.65 0.30 -2.51
N GLN A 43 -13.75 1.00 -2.24
CA GLN A 43 -15.04 0.35 -2.02
C GLN A 43 -15.77 0.17 -3.35
N LEU A 44 -16.08 -1.09 -3.68
CA LEU A 44 -16.89 -1.46 -4.83
C LEU A 44 -18.29 -1.85 -4.35
N GLN A 45 -19.33 -1.32 -4.99
CA GLN A 45 -20.71 -1.68 -4.73
C GLN A 45 -21.15 -2.78 -5.70
N ILE A 46 -21.64 -3.90 -5.15
CA ILE A 46 -21.98 -5.11 -5.90
C ILE A 46 -23.46 -5.50 -5.72
N ASN A 47 -23.84 -6.63 -6.32
CA ASN A 47 -25.19 -7.19 -6.33
C ASN A 47 -26.19 -6.19 -6.94
N LYS A 48 -27.46 -6.29 -6.51
CA LYS A 48 -28.52 -5.36 -6.93
C LYS A 48 -28.34 -4.03 -6.21
N THR A 49 -27.94 -3.01 -6.96
CA THR A 49 -27.70 -1.66 -6.48
C THR A 49 -28.54 -0.64 -7.23
N ARG A 50 -28.88 0.46 -6.54
CA ARG A 50 -29.50 1.64 -7.15
C ARG A 50 -28.55 2.81 -7.02
N PHE A 51 -28.12 3.36 -8.15
CA PHE A 51 -27.27 4.56 -8.17
C PHE A 51 -28.13 5.82 -8.22
N TYR A 52 -27.72 6.84 -7.44
CA TYR A 52 -28.26 8.19 -7.56
C TYR A 52 -27.81 8.84 -8.88
N LYS A 53 -28.51 9.88 -9.35
CA LYS A 53 -28.16 10.58 -10.61
C LYS A 53 -26.71 11.08 -10.62
N SER A 54 -26.23 11.62 -9.50
CA SER A 54 -24.84 12.07 -9.34
C SER A 54 -23.85 10.91 -9.51
N GLN A 55 -24.13 9.77 -8.86
CA GLN A 55 -23.32 8.55 -8.97
C GLN A 55 -23.32 7.97 -10.39
N ILE A 56 -24.45 8.02 -11.11
CA ILE A 56 -24.48 7.55 -12.51
C ILE A 56 -23.50 8.36 -13.37
N LYS A 57 -23.39 9.67 -13.16
CA LYS A 57 -22.48 10.51 -13.94
C LYS A 57 -21.01 10.21 -13.65
N GLU A 58 -20.67 9.85 -12.41
CA GLU A 58 -19.27 9.70 -11.97
C GLU A 58 -18.80 8.23 -11.89
N LEU A 59 -19.60 7.35 -11.29
CA LEU A 59 -19.24 5.96 -11.01
C LEU A 59 -19.53 5.03 -12.18
N LEU A 60 -20.65 5.20 -12.89
CA LEU A 60 -21.03 4.26 -13.96
C LEU A 60 -19.96 4.18 -15.07
N PRO A 61 -19.36 5.29 -15.55
CA PRO A 61 -18.28 5.21 -16.54
C PRO A 61 -17.04 4.47 -16.02
N LYS A 62 -16.73 4.57 -14.72
CA LYS A 62 -15.62 3.82 -14.10
C LYS A 62 -15.94 2.32 -14.07
N TYR A 63 -17.18 2.00 -13.75
CA TYR A 63 -17.71 0.64 -13.71
C TYR A 63 -17.73 -0.02 -15.11
N GLU A 64 -18.13 0.71 -16.14
CA GLU A 64 -18.07 0.27 -17.54
C GLU A 64 -16.63 -0.01 -17.99
N LYS A 65 -15.65 0.84 -17.62
CA LYS A 65 -14.22 0.58 -17.88
C LYS A 65 -13.71 -0.70 -17.20
N LEU A 66 -14.19 -1.01 -16.00
CA LEU A 66 -13.84 -2.26 -15.32
C LEU A 66 -14.48 -3.48 -16.00
N GLN A 67 -15.68 -3.32 -16.56
CA GLN A 67 -16.32 -4.34 -17.38
C GLN A 67 -15.58 -4.59 -18.69
N GLU A 68 -15.13 -3.54 -19.38
CA GLU A 68 -14.29 -3.66 -20.59
C GLU A 68 -12.99 -4.42 -20.33
N LYS A 69 -12.45 -4.31 -19.10
CA LYS A 69 -11.28 -5.06 -18.64
C LYS A 69 -11.61 -6.48 -18.17
N GLY A 70 -12.87 -6.90 -18.24
CA GLY A 70 -13.35 -8.21 -17.82
C GLY A 70 -13.28 -8.44 -16.32
N LEU A 71 -13.24 -7.38 -15.49
CA LEU A 71 -13.13 -7.47 -14.04
C LEU A 71 -14.49 -7.46 -13.33
N LEU A 72 -15.50 -6.91 -14.00
CA LEU A 72 -16.88 -6.82 -13.53
C LEU A 72 -17.84 -7.17 -14.67
N GLU A 73 -19.04 -7.58 -14.30
CA GLU A 73 -20.22 -7.60 -15.17
C GLU A 73 -21.27 -6.67 -14.61
N ILE A 74 -21.90 -5.89 -15.49
CA ILE A 74 -22.89 -4.88 -15.11
C ILE A 74 -24.10 -5.00 -16.02
N LYS A 75 -25.25 -5.25 -15.41
CA LYS A 75 -26.52 -5.38 -16.10
C LYS A 75 -27.52 -4.35 -15.60
N SER A 76 -28.08 -3.55 -16.50
CA SER A 76 -29.20 -2.66 -16.17
C SER A 76 -30.47 -3.50 -15.93
N LEU A 77 -31.10 -3.31 -14.78
CA LEU A 77 -32.34 -4.02 -14.39
C LEU A 77 -33.60 -3.25 -14.80
N GLU A 78 -33.48 -1.96 -15.10
CA GLU A 78 -34.61 -1.09 -15.44
C GLU A 78 -34.31 -0.26 -16.70
N LYS A 79 -35.36 0.12 -17.44
CA LYS A 79 -35.24 1.01 -18.62
C LYS A 79 -34.70 2.40 -18.26
N ASN A 80 -34.93 2.85 -17.02
CA ASN A 80 -34.44 4.15 -16.53
C ASN A 80 -32.93 4.16 -16.20
N LYS A 81 -32.23 3.02 -16.33
CA LYS A 81 -30.80 2.83 -16.03
C LYS A 81 -30.38 3.34 -14.65
N ARG A 82 -31.21 3.16 -13.63
CA ARG A 82 -30.86 3.51 -12.23
C ARG A 82 -30.61 2.30 -11.34
N LYS A 83 -31.17 1.14 -11.69
CA LYS A 83 -30.91 -0.12 -11.00
C LYS A 83 -29.99 -0.98 -11.84
N PHE A 84 -28.95 -1.49 -11.20
CA PHE A 84 -27.94 -2.34 -11.80
C PHE A 84 -27.76 -3.60 -10.97
N GLU A 85 -27.39 -4.68 -11.63
CA GLU A 85 -26.80 -5.85 -11.01
C GLU A 85 -25.32 -5.86 -11.39
N VAL A 86 -24.46 -5.82 -10.37
CA VAL A 86 -23.01 -5.78 -10.53
C VAL A 86 -22.41 -7.05 -9.94
N THR A 87 -21.68 -7.79 -10.76
CA THR A 87 -21.05 -9.06 -10.37
C THR A 87 -19.55 -8.96 -10.58
N ILE A 88 -18.76 -9.47 -9.63
CA ILE A 88 -17.29 -9.56 -9.78
C ILE A 88 -16.96 -10.84 -10.55
N THR A 89 -16.19 -10.72 -11.62
CA THR A 89 -15.73 -11.87 -12.42
C THR A 89 -14.63 -12.65 -11.68
N GLU A 90 -14.27 -13.85 -12.16
CA GLU A 90 -13.17 -14.62 -11.57
C GLU A 90 -11.82 -13.88 -11.60
N SER A 91 -11.56 -13.06 -12.63
CA SER A 91 -10.36 -12.23 -12.68
C SER A 91 -10.43 -11.08 -11.66
N GLY A 92 -11.59 -10.45 -11.48
CA GLY A 92 -11.82 -9.41 -10.48
C GLY A 92 -11.67 -9.92 -9.05
N LYS A 93 -12.12 -11.15 -8.77
CA LYS A 93 -12.04 -11.77 -7.44
C LYS A 93 -10.63 -11.88 -6.88
N LYS A 94 -9.61 -12.00 -7.76
CA LYS A 94 -8.19 -12.04 -7.37
C LYS A 94 -7.70 -10.75 -6.70
N LEU A 95 -8.46 -9.66 -6.81
CA LEU A 95 -8.14 -8.34 -6.27
C LEU A 95 -9.01 -7.97 -5.07
N ILE A 96 -9.79 -8.91 -4.53
CA ILE A 96 -10.57 -8.70 -3.31
C ILE A 96 -9.63 -8.73 -2.10
N GLU A 97 -9.71 -7.68 -1.26
CA GLU A 97 -9.01 -7.61 0.02
C GLU A 97 -9.91 -8.00 1.19
N GLU A 98 -11.17 -7.55 1.17
CA GLU A 98 -12.11 -7.81 2.26
C GLU A 98 -13.53 -8.01 1.70
N LEU A 99 -14.15 -9.10 2.13
CA LEU A 99 -15.57 -9.35 1.97
C LEU A 99 -16.27 -9.06 3.30
N ARG A 100 -17.27 -8.18 3.28
CA ARG A 100 -18.14 -7.94 4.43
C ARG A 100 -19.41 -8.77 4.25
N GLU A 101 -19.56 -9.81 5.07
CA GLU A 101 -20.78 -10.62 5.05
C GLU A 101 -22.02 -9.75 5.25
N GLY A 102 -23.07 -10.02 4.48
CA GLY A 102 -24.32 -9.24 4.50
C GLY A 102 -24.22 -7.83 3.90
N SER A 103 -23.07 -7.43 3.36
CA SER A 103 -22.88 -6.13 2.73
C SER A 103 -22.92 -6.22 1.20
N ASN A 104 -23.48 -5.20 0.55
CA ASN A 104 -23.36 -5.00 -0.90
C ASN A 104 -22.06 -4.26 -1.27
N PHE A 105 -21.06 -4.28 -0.39
CA PHE A 105 -19.79 -3.62 -0.60
C PHE A 105 -18.63 -4.58 -0.37
N VAL A 106 -17.67 -4.50 -1.27
CA VAL A 106 -16.41 -5.24 -1.22
C VAL A 106 -15.26 -4.25 -1.25
N LEU A 107 -14.22 -4.51 -0.46
CA LEU A 107 -12.98 -3.75 -0.56
C LEU A 107 -12.07 -4.42 -1.59
N MET A 108 -11.79 -3.69 -2.66
CA MET A 108 -10.88 -4.11 -3.72
C MET A 108 -9.51 -3.47 -3.47
N ARG A 109 -8.44 -4.24 -3.70
CA ARG A 109 -7.07 -3.71 -3.74
C ARG A 109 -7.04 -2.57 -4.75
N SER A 110 -6.48 -1.43 -4.36
CA SER A 110 -6.23 -0.30 -5.25
C SER A 110 -4.77 -0.30 -5.71
N HIS A 111 -3.85 -0.23 -4.74
CA HIS A 111 -2.40 -0.19 -4.93
C HIS A 111 -1.72 -0.47 -3.58
N LYS A 112 -0.42 -0.70 -3.63
CA LYS A 112 0.46 -0.74 -2.46
C LYS A 112 1.39 0.47 -2.47
N TYR A 113 2.11 0.65 -1.38
CA TYR A 113 3.18 1.60 -1.26
C TYR A 113 4.50 0.89 -0.96
N GLU A 114 5.57 1.36 -1.59
CA GLU A 114 6.94 1.06 -1.19
C GLU A 114 7.67 2.34 -0.75
N VAL A 115 8.76 2.18 -0.02
CA VAL A 115 9.61 3.30 0.37
C VAL A 115 10.28 3.83 -0.90
N ASP A 116 10.07 5.11 -1.18
CA ASP A 116 10.82 5.80 -2.22
C ASP A 116 12.08 6.43 -1.63
N GLU A 117 11.91 7.20 -0.56
CA GLU A 117 13.02 7.87 0.14
C GLU A 117 12.70 8.12 1.62
N VAL A 118 13.72 8.04 2.46
CA VAL A 118 13.69 8.62 3.81
C VAL A 118 14.25 10.04 3.76
N LEU A 119 13.36 11.01 3.93
CA LEU A 119 13.66 12.44 3.80
C LEU A 119 14.43 12.97 5.02
N GLU A 120 14.05 12.53 6.21
CA GLU A 120 14.59 13.07 7.46
C GLU A 120 14.49 12.05 8.61
N VAL A 121 15.48 12.06 9.50
CA VAL A 121 15.44 11.37 10.79
C VAL A 121 15.76 12.36 11.90
N ILE A 122 14.82 12.50 12.83
CA ILE A 122 14.98 13.35 14.03
C ILE A 122 14.95 12.43 15.26
N GLU A 123 16.13 12.17 15.83
CA GLU A 123 16.24 11.41 17.08
C GLU A 123 15.84 12.26 18.30
N ASN A 124 15.13 11.64 19.23
CA ASN A 124 14.87 12.13 20.58
C ASN A 124 15.50 11.15 21.59
N PRO A 125 16.78 11.37 21.96
CA PRO A 125 17.51 10.48 22.87
C PRO A 125 16.87 10.35 24.24
N MET A 126 16.24 11.41 24.76
CA MET A 126 15.59 11.39 26.08
C MET A 126 14.43 10.40 26.16
N GLN A 127 13.76 10.14 25.03
CA GLN A 127 12.64 9.22 24.94
C GLN A 127 13.01 7.87 24.31
N ASN A 128 14.25 7.70 23.86
CA ASN A 128 14.66 6.55 23.05
C ASN A 128 13.77 6.39 21.80
N THR A 129 13.41 7.50 21.15
CA THR A 129 12.55 7.48 19.96
C THR A 129 13.13 8.31 18.83
N ALA A 130 12.66 8.11 17.61
CA ALA A 130 12.92 9.00 16.49
C ALA A 130 11.63 9.23 15.70
N VAL A 131 11.49 10.42 15.13
CA VAL A 131 10.52 10.70 14.08
C VAL A 131 11.26 10.57 12.76
N VAL A 132 10.73 9.74 11.86
CA VAL A 132 11.29 9.51 10.53
C VAL A 132 10.27 9.98 9.51
N LYS A 133 10.66 10.93 8.67
CA LYS A 133 9.85 11.43 7.58
C LYS A 133 10.13 10.61 6.32
N VAL A 134 9.10 9.94 5.81
CA VAL A 134 9.23 8.96 4.72
C VAL A 134 8.35 9.36 3.56
N GLN A 135 8.93 9.41 2.36
CA GLN A 135 8.21 9.45 1.11
C GLN A 135 7.97 8.02 0.63
N TYR A 136 6.71 7.69 0.37
CA TYR A 136 6.31 6.43 -0.25
C TYR A 136 5.81 6.70 -1.65
N LYS A 137 6.00 5.73 -2.55
CA LYS A 137 5.42 5.74 -3.89
C LYS A 137 4.46 4.60 -4.12
N ALA A 138 3.41 4.86 -4.88
CA ALA A 138 2.40 3.88 -5.22
C ALA A 138 2.98 2.86 -6.23
N ILE A 139 2.83 1.58 -5.90
CA ILE A 139 3.19 0.44 -6.74
C ILE A 139 2.02 -0.53 -6.84
N ASP A 140 2.10 -1.51 -7.74
CA ASP A 140 1.05 -2.52 -7.96
C ASP A 140 -0.34 -1.88 -8.18
N ILE A 141 -0.40 -0.78 -8.95
CA ILE A 141 -1.65 -0.06 -9.21
C ILE A 141 -2.59 -0.95 -10.03
N THR A 142 -3.71 -1.31 -9.43
CA THR A 142 -4.72 -2.16 -10.04
C THR A 142 -5.72 -1.33 -10.85
N PRO A 143 -6.48 -1.95 -11.78
CA PRO A 143 -7.54 -1.24 -12.48
C PRO A 143 -8.65 -0.68 -11.59
N PHE A 144 -8.86 -1.23 -10.38
CA PHE A 144 -9.85 -0.71 -9.43
C PHE A 144 -9.47 0.66 -8.87
N SER A 145 -8.22 1.10 -9.02
CA SER A 145 -7.75 2.39 -8.55
C SER A 145 -8.51 3.59 -9.11
N ILE A 146 -9.15 3.45 -10.27
CA ILE A 146 -10.01 4.46 -10.88
C ILE A 146 -11.23 4.83 -10.02
N LEU A 147 -11.59 3.99 -9.04
CA LEU A 147 -12.67 4.22 -8.09
C LEU A 147 -12.27 5.15 -6.93
N ASN A 148 -11.00 5.53 -6.83
CA ASN A 148 -10.58 6.56 -5.88
C ASN A 148 -11.29 7.90 -6.15
N ARG A 149 -11.57 8.63 -5.06
CA ARG A 149 -12.26 9.93 -5.08
C ARG A 149 -11.34 11.10 -5.42
N SER A 150 -10.09 11.01 -5.03
CA SER A 150 -9.05 11.98 -5.36
C SER A 150 -8.17 11.42 -6.46
N ASP A 151 -7.57 12.31 -7.26
CA ASP A 151 -6.42 11.96 -8.08
C ASP A 151 -5.41 11.25 -7.17
N MET A 152 -4.95 10.08 -7.61
CA MET A 152 -3.97 9.33 -6.83
C MET A 152 -2.70 10.17 -6.83
N ASN A 153 -2.33 10.73 -5.68
CA ASN A 153 -0.98 11.19 -5.51
C ASN A 153 -0.09 9.95 -5.63
N GLU A 154 0.75 9.91 -6.66
CA GLU A 154 1.74 8.85 -6.86
C GLU A 154 2.62 8.70 -5.61
N PHE A 155 2.75 9.78 -4.82
CA PHE A 155 3.54 9.82 -3.60
C PHE A 155 2.72 10.26 -2.39
N ILE A 156 3.05 9.69 -1.24
CA ILE A 156 2.57 10.17 0.07
C ILE A 156 3.76 10.37 0.99
N ILE A 157 3.68 11.38 1.85
CA ILE A 157 4.66 11.63 2.90
C ILE A 157 4.02 11.33 4.24
N GLN A 158 4.69 10.55 5.09
CA GLN A 158 4.26 10.28 6.45
C GLN A 158 5.41 10.40 7.43
N ASP A 159 5.08 10.90 8.62
CA ASP A 159 5.96 10.83 9.77
C ASP A 159 5.65 9.54 10.53
N ILE A 160 6.67 8.71 10.72
CA ILE A 160 6.57 7.48 11.51
C ILE A 160 7.43 7.58 12.75
N LYS A 161 7.01 6.90 13.81
CA LYS A 161 7.76 6.81 15.06
C LYS A 161 8.55 5.50 15.11
N MET A 162 9.85 5.60 15.35
CA MET A 162 10.71 4.47 15.68
C MET A 162 11.11 4.50 17.15
N ILE A 163 11.34 3.33 17.73
CA ILE A 163 11.74 3.18 19.14
C ILE A 163 13.07 2.43 19.20
N LYS A 164 14.00 2.96 19.99
CA LYS A 164 15.30 2.34 20.28
C LYS A 164 15.15 1.34 21.41
N THR A 165 15.58 0.10 21.18
CA THR A 165 15.63 -0.98 22.18
C THR A 165 17.07 -1.40 22.44
N SER A 166 17.28 -2.32 23.39
CA SER A 166 18.56 -3.00 23.58
C SER A 166 19.04 -3.73 22.32
N ASN A 167 18.12 -4.12 21.42
CA ASN A 167 18.40 -4.81 20.16
C ASN A 167 18.38 -3.86 18.95
N GLY A 168 18.52 -2.55 19.18
CA GLY A 168 18.51 -1.52 18.14
C GLY A 168 17.14 -0.89 17.89
N TRP A 169 17.06 -0.10 16.82
CA TRP A 169 15.86 0.62 16.39
C TRP A 169 14.84 -0.32 15.79
N LYS A 170 13.55 -0.10 16.08
CA LYS A 170 12.46 -0.84 15.43
C LYS A 170 11.24 0.01 15.11
N TYR A 171 10.44 -0.54 14.20
CA TYR A 171 9.19 -0.02 13.66
C TYR A 171 8.26 -1.22 13.36
N CYS A 172 6.95 -1.06 13.53
CA CYS A 172 5.91 -2.08 13.32
C CYS A 172 5.90 -3.33 14.23
N ASP A 173 6.95 -3.54 15.03
CA ASP A 173 6.88 -4.49 16.13
C ASP A 173 5.94 -3.88 17.20
N ASN A 174 4.82 -4.54 17.50
CA ASN A 174 3.99 -4.16 18.65
C ASN A 174 4.85 -4.33 19.91
N TYR A 175 5.06 -3.23 20.63
CA TYR A 175 5.81 -3.18 21.89
C TYR A 175 4.90 -3.43 23.08
#